data_AF-A0A963DN30-F1
#
_entry.id   AF-A0A963DN30-F1
#
_cell.length_a   1.000
_cell.length_b   1.000
_cell.length_c   1.000
_cell.angle_alpha   90.00
_cell.angle_beta   90.00
_cell.angle_gamma   90.00
#
_symmetry.space_group_name_H-M   'P 1'
#
loop_
_entity.id
_entity.type
_entity.pdbx_description
1 polymer ?
#
loop_
_entity_poly.entity_id
_entity_poly.type
_entity_poly.pdbx_seq_one_letter_code
_entity_poly.pdbx_strand_id
1 'polypeptide(L)'
;MDAPVVQIPMTAGAIILVYHPEGVSQLRLSREAVASIFLGQITHWNDPLIAATNPGVDLPKAPITVVARADSSGTTYVMTRHLSAISKEFNDQVGVTMTPQWPEALKKQGALLRAHGNGGVTTLVQSIPGSIGYTHYAYAYNSNIAMATLQNKEGQFVAPQDESFKAAAESFKSDMDLKNLKDPQGASAYPIFALSWLLVRKDIDDEAKRKAFREVIRYCLTDGQKISAKLGYIPLNEEAIKAIFERTEWFTKDAD
;
A
#
# COMPACT_ATOMS: atom_id res chain seq x y z
N MET A 1 -28.65 7.83 14.86
CA MET A 1 -28.87 7.58 13.41
C MET A 1 -27.55 7.85 12.74
N ASP A 2 -27.07 6.92 11.91
CA ASP A 2 -25.81 7.10 11.19
C ASP A 2 -25.95 8.26 10.21
N ALA A 3 -25.16 9.32 10.43
CA ALA A 3 -25.10 10.44 9.51
C ALA A 3 -24.60 9.94 8.15
N PRO A 4 -25.21 10.33 7.02
CA PRO A 4 -24.68 9.95 5.72
C PRO A 4 -23.26 10.51 5.56
N VAL A 5 -22.30 9.63 5.24
CA VAL A 5 -20.89 9.97 5.02
C VAL A 5 -20.58 9.87 3.53
N VAL A 6 -19.78 10.81 3.03
CA VAL A 6 -19.18 10.75 1.70
C VAL A 6 -17.68 10.46 1.83
N GLN A 7 -17.22 9.52 1.02
CA GLN A 7 -15.80 9.20 0.89
C GLN A 7 -15.24 9.99 -0.29
N ILE A 8 -14.17 10.74 -0.05
CA ILE A 8 -13.55 11.60 -1.05
C ILE A 8 -12.07 11.22 -1.14
N PRO A 9 -11.62 10.62 -2.26
CA PRO A 9 -10.22 10.25 -2.41
C PRO A 9 -9.38 11.53 -2.57
N MET A 10 -8.36 11.70 -1.72
CA MET A 10 -7.53 12.91 -1.71
C MET A 10 -6.18 12.70 -2.38
N THR A 11 -5.64 11.50 -2.30
CA THR A 11 -4.31 11.19 -2.83
C THR A 11 -4.19 9.70 -3.05
N ALA A 12 -3.20 9.32 -3.84
CA ALA A 12 -2.82 7.94 -4.05
C ALA A 12 -1.46 7.64 -3.39
N GLY A 13 -1.23 6.38 -3.10
CA GLY A 13 0.02 5.88 -2.57
C GLY A 13 0.28 4.45 -3.01
N ALA A 14 1.41 3.92 -2.61
CA ALA A 14 1.75 2.52 -2.83
C ALA A 14 2.20 1.89 -1.51
N ILE A 15 1.91 0.60 -1.34
CA ILE A 15 2.42 -0.18 -0.22
C ILE A 15 3.63 -0.96 -0.71
N ILE A 16 4.75 -0.77 -0.02
CA ILE A 16 6.05 -1.28 -0.41
C ILE A 16 6.48 -2.36 0.56
N LEU A 17 7.13 -3.40 0.03
CA LEU A 17 7.84 -4.36 0.85
C LEU A 17 9.25 -3.84 1.10
N VAL A 18 9.53 -3.57 2.37
CA VAL A 18 10.84 -3.18 2.86
C VAL A 18 11.51 -4.39 3.50
N TYR A 19 12.83 -4.52 3.36
CA TYR A 19 13.55 -5.72 3.78
C TYR A 19 14.93 -5.39 4.34
N HIS A 20 15.50 -6.32 5.11
CA HIS A 20 16.85 -6.22 5.64
C HIS A 20 17.66 -7.55 5.76
N PRO A 21 17.65 -8.49 4.79
CA PRO A 21 18.71 -9.50 4.69
C PRO A 21 20.10 -8.87 4.55
N GLU A 22 21.06 -9.40 5.30
CA GLU A 22 22.45 -8.97 5.23
C GLU A 22 23.04 -9.18 3.83
N GLY A 23 23.77 -8.19 3.32
CA GLY A 23 24.43 -8.25 2.01
C GLY A 23 23.51 -8.10 0.79
N VAL A 24 22.20 -8.00 0.97
CA VAL A 24 21.24 -7.90 -0.14
C VAL A 24 20.77 -6.46 -0.30
N SER A 25 21.14 -5.84 -1.43
CA SER A 25 20.74 -4.47 -1.79
C SER A 25 19.71 -4.39 -2.90
N GLN A 26 19.52 -5.48 -3.63
CA GLN A 26 18.52 -5.62 -4.68
C GLN A 26 17.79 -6.94 -4.49
N LEU A 27 16.47 -6.86 -4.44
CA LEU A 27 15.61 -8.00 -4.24
C LEU A 27 14.40 -7.88 -5.15
N ARG A 28 14.20 -8.91 -5.96
CA ARG A 28 13.00 -9.15 -6.75
C ARG A 28 12.19 -10.23 -6.06
N LEU A 29 10.88 -10.02 -5.94
CA LEU A 29 9.98 -11.02 -5.39
C LEU A 29 8.86 -11.30 -6.39
N SER A 30 8.70 -12.58 -6.74
CA SER A 30 7.52 -13.03 -7.49
C SER A 30 6.26 -12.90 -6.64
N ARG A 31 5.11 -12.92 -7.29
CA ARG A 31 3.80 -12.90 -6.59
C ARG A 31 3.66 -14.08 -5.63
N GLU A 32 4.11 -15.25 -6.08
CA GLU A 32 4.13 -16.47 -5.28
C GLU A 32 5.07 -16.34 -4.08
N ALA A 33 6.29 -15.81 -4.26
CA ALA A 33 7.22 -15.60 -3.16
C ALA A 33 6.65 -14.63 -2.11
N VAL A 34 6.03 -13.53 -2.54
CA VAL A 34 5.36 -12.58 -1.63
C VAL A 34 4.27 -13.29 -0.82
N ALA A 35 3.35 -14.01 -1.47
CA ALA A 35 2.30 -14.73 -0.76
C ALA A 35 2.87 -15.78 0.22
N SER A 36 3.86 -16.55 -0.22
CA SER A 36 4.46 -17.64 0.56
C SER A 36 5.22 -17.14 1.79
N ILE A 37 5.87 -15.97 1.71
CA ILE A 37 6.48 -15.29 2.87
C ILE A 37 5.40 -14.95 3.90
N PHE A 38 4.31 -14.28 3.49
CA PHE A 38 3.24 -13.88 4.40
C PHE A 38 2.34 -15.04 4.88
N LEU A 39 2.42 -16.19 4.20
CA LEU A 39 1.87 -17.47 4.67
C LEU A 39 2.79 -18.21 5.66
N GLY A 40 4.06 -17.81 5.78
CA GLY A 40 5.07 -18.51 6.58
C GLY A 40 5.56 -19.82 5.96
N GLN A 41 5.38 -20.00 4.65
CA GLN A 41 5.85 -21.16 3.90
C GLN A 41 7.31 -21.01 3.49
N ILE A 42 7.70 -19.80 3.07
CA ILE A 42 9.11 -19.44 2.88
C ILE A 42 9.66 -18.94 4.21
N THR A 43 10.66 -19.65 4.73
CA THR A 43 11.23 -19.39 6.06
C THR A 43 12.64 -18.82 6.03
N HIS A 44 13.34 -18.88 4.88
CA HIS A 44 14.71 -18.44 4.73
C HIS A 44 14.90 -17.63 3.45
N TRP A 45 15.84 -16.68 3.45
CA TRP A 45 16.08 -15.77 2.33
C TRP A 45 16.64 -16.45 1.07
N ASN A 46 17.36 -17.56 1.22
CA ASN A 46 17.91 -18.34 0.12
C ASN A 46 16.93 -19.40 -0.45
N ASP A 47 15.64 -19.30 -0.14
CA ASP A 47 14.61 -20.19 -0.66
C ASP A 47 14.62 -20.23 -2.19
N PRO A 48 14.43 -21.41 -2.83
CA PRO A 48 14.44 -21.53 -4.28
C PRO A 48 13.50 -20.57 -5.03
N LEU A 49 12.33 -20.24 -4.47
CA LEU A 49 11.40 -19.30 -5.09
C LEU A 49 11.95 -17.87 -5.12
N ILE A 50 12.68 -17.46 -4.08
CA ILE A 50 13.37 -16.16 -4.05
C ILE A 50 14.57 -16.23 -5.00
N ALA A 51 15.41 -17.25 -4.88
CA ALA A 51 16.63 -17.42 -5.67
C ALA A 51 16.36 -17.41 -7.20
N ALA A 52 15.29 -18.06 -7.64
CA ALA A 52 14.92 -18.12 -9.06
C ALA A 52 14.70 -16.74 -9.72
N THR A 53 14.34 -15.72 -8.93
CA THR A 53 14.08 -14.37 -9.43
C THR A 53 15.25 -13.39 -9.19
N ASN A 54 16.32 -13.85 -8.55
CA ASN A 54 17.48 -13.06 -8.16
C ASN A 54 18.80 -13.73 -8.61
N PRO A 55 18.99 -14.03 -9.91
CA PRO A 55 20.22 -14.64 -10.39
C PRO A 55 21.42 -13.71 -10.11
N GLY A 56 22.47 -14.28 -9.50
CA GLY A 56 23.69 -13.55 -9.16
C GLY A 56 23.62 -12.70 -7.87
N VAL A 57 22.53 -12.81 -7.10
CA VAL A 57 22.44 -12.21 -5.76
C VAL A 57 22.81 -13.26 -4.72
N ASP A 58 23.77 -12.94 -3.85
CA ASP A 58 24.17 -13.80 -2.73
C ASP A 58 23.12 -13.74 -1.62
N LEU A 59 22.08 -14.57 -1.74
CA LEU A 59 21.00 -14.65 -0.76
C LEU A 59 21.48 -15.38 0.51
N PRO A 60 21.36 -14.78 1.70
CA PRO A 60 21.83 -15.40 2.93
C PRO A 60 20.94 -16.59 3.32
N LYS A 61 21.53 -17.61 3.94
CA LYS A 61 20.79 -18.68 4.64
C LYS A 61 20.29 -18.19 6.01
N ALA A 62 19.69 -17.01 6.04
CA ALA A 62 19.14 -16.39 7.24
C ALA A 62 17.62 -16.61 7.30
N PRO A 63 17.04 -16.78 8.50
CA PRO A 63 15.60 -16.89 8.66
C PRO A 63 14.91 -15.57 8.27
N ILE A 64 13.69 -15.66 7.76
CA ILE A 64 12.83 -14.51 7.46
C ILE A 64 12.00 -14.18 8.71
N THR A 65 11.99 -12.90 9.08
CA THR A 65 11.06 -12.37 10.09
C THR A 65 10.07 -11.40 9.44
N VAL A 66 8.78 -11.73 9.48
CA VAL A 66 7.72 -10.84 8.97
C VAL A 66 7.39 -9.78 10.02
N VAL A 67 7.36 -8.53 9.58
CA VAL A 67 6.97 -7.37 10.39
C VAL A 67 5.63 -6.86 9.89
N ALA A 68 4.61 -6.97 10.74
CA ALA A 68 3.26 -6.54 10.42
C ALA A 68 2.77 -5.40 11.32
N ARG A 69 1.64 -4.81 10.97
CA ARG A 69 0.99 -3.80 11.81
C ARG A 69 0.35 -4.41 13.06
N ALA A 70 0.53 -3.74 14.18
CA ALA A 70 -0.12 -4.06 15.46
C ALA A 70 -1.54 -3.46 15.53
N ASP A 71 -1.75 -2.30 14.90
CA ASP A 71 -2.99 -1.53 14.90
C ASP A 71 -3.87 -1.80 13.66
N SER A 72 -5.17 -1.51 13.78
CA SER A 72 -6.10 -1.52 12.65
C SER A 72 -5.62 -0.51 11.60
N SER A 73 -5.42 -0.98 10.36
CA SER A 73 -4.60 -0.26 9.40
C SER A 73 -5.12 -0.37 7.97
N GLY A 74 -5.28 0.79 7.31
CA GLY A 74 -5.56 0.86 5.87
C GLY A 74 -4.42 0.29 5.02
N THR A 75 -3.16 0.47 5.44
CA THR A 75 -1.99 -0.17 4.80
C THR A 75 -2.11 -1.69 4.85
N THR A 76 -2.55 -2.25 5.98
CA THR A 76 -2.80 -3.70 6.13
C THR A 76 -3.98 -4.16 5.29
N TYR A 77 -5.05 -3.36 5.21
CA TYR A 77 -6.17 -3.65 4.32
C TYR A 77 -5.72 -3.74 2.86
N VAL A 78 -4.91 -2.80 2.38
CA VAL A 78 -4.38 -2.83 1.00
C VAL A 78 -3.45 -4.04 0.80
N MET A 79 -2.57 -4.32 1.77
CA MET A 79 -1.65 -5.46 1.68
C MET A 79 -2.40 -6.80 1.65
N THR A 80 -3.33 -7.01 2.57
CA THR A 80 -4.14 -8.25 2.61
C THR A 80 -5.06 -8.37 1.40
N ARG A 81 -5.61 -7.25 0.89
CA ARG A 81 -6.36 -7.22 -0.37
C ARG A 81 -5.52 -7.71 -1.55
N HIS A 82 -4.28 -7.25 -1.64
CA HIS A 82 -3.35 -7.69 -2.67
C HIS A 82 -3.01 -9.18 -2.50
N LEU A 83 -2.61 -9.61 -1.31
CA LEU A 83 -2.29 -11.01 -1.02
C LEU A 83 -3.46 -11.96 -1.33
N SER A 84 -4.68 -11.60 -0.95
CA SER A 84 -5.91 -12.32 -1.29
C SER A 84 -6.17 -12.39 -2.79
N ALA A 85 -5.78 -11.36 -3.55
CA ALA A 85 -5.97 -11.34 -5.00
C ALA A 85 -4.97 -12.25 -5.73
N ILE A 86 -3.77 -12.42 -5.19
CA ILE A 86 -2.69 -13.19 -5.83
C ILE A 86 -2.57 -14.62 -5.29
N SER A 87 -3.16 -14.92 -4.13
CA SER A 87 -3.12 -16.25 -3.50
C SER A 87 -4.49 -16.64 -2.94
N LYS A 88 -5.05 -17.71 -3.50
CA LYS A 88 -6.29 -18.30 -2.99
C LYS A 88 -6.13 -18.77 -1.54
N GLU A 89 -4.99 -19.40 -1.23
CA GLU A 89 -4.72 -19.90 0.12
C GLU A 89 -4.69 -18.75 1.15
N PHE A 90 -4.02 -17.64 0.82
CA PHE A 90 -4.04 -16.46 1.69
C PHE A 90 -5.45 -15.91 1.85
N ASN A 91 -6.23 -15.87 0.76
CA ASN A 91 -7.61 -15.40 0.82
C ASN A 91 -8.50 -16.27 1.72
N ASP A 92 -8.33 -17.59 1.66
CA ASP A 92 -9.11 -18.54 2.45
C ASP A 92 -8.71 -18.52 3.94
N GLN A 93 -7.41 -18.37 4.24
CA GLN A 93 -6.90 -18.40 5.62
C GLN A 93 -7.00 -17.05 6.35
N VAL A 94 -6.72 -15.95 5.66
CA VAL A 94 -6.60 -14.62 6.26
C VAL A 94 -7.66 -13.65 5.73
N GLY A 95 -7.85 -13.65 4.40
CA GLY A 95 -8.79 -12.76 3.73
C GLY A 95 -8.40 -11.28 3.77
N VAL A 96 -9.31 -10.43 3.31
CA VAL A 96 -9.10 -8.97 3.22
C VAL A 96 -9.56 -8.29 4.51
N THR A 97 -8.64 -7.70 5.27
CA THR A 97 -8.94 -7.11 6.57
C THR A 97 -7.90 -6.09 7.04
N MET A 98 -8.33 -5.15 7.89
CA MET A 98 -7.45 -4.20 8.57
C MET A 98 -6.71 -4.82 9.77
N THR A 99 -7.23 -5.92 10.33
CA THR A 99 -6.74 -6.57 11.54
C THR A 99 -6.61 -8.10 11.34
N PRO A 100 -5.69 -8.55 10.48
CA PRO A 100 -5.55 -9.95 10.14
C PRO A 100 -5.06 -10.79 11.33
N GLN A 101 -5.65 -11.98 11.44
CA GLN A 101 -5.04 -13.10 12.14
C GLN A 101 -4.00 -13.71 11.20
N TRP A 102 -2.75 -13.25 11.31
CA TRP A 102 -1.67 -13.80 10.51
C TRP A 102 -1.51 -15.31 10.72
N PRO A 103 -1.11 -16.07 9.68
CA PRO A 103 -1.03 -17.52 9.72
C PRO A 103 -0.29 -18.07 10.92
N GLU A 104 -0.82 -19.14 11.51
CA GLU A 104 -0.24 -19.79 12.70
C GLU A 104 1.20 -20.28 12.46
N ALA A 105 1.56 -20.58 11.20
CA ALA A 105 2.92 -20.92 10.81
C ALA A 105 3.94 -19.85 11.23
N LEU A 106 3.67 -18.58 10.92
CA LEU A 106 4.54 -17.46 11.30
C LEU A 106 4.70 -17.34 12.82
N LYS A 107 3.63 -17.57 13.58
CA LYS A 107 3.67 -17.53 15.05
C LYS A 107 4.50 -18.67 15.62
N LYS A 108 4.27 -19.91 15.15
CA LYS A 108 4.99 -21.11 15.62
C LYS A 108 6.49 -21.05 15.32
N GLN A 109 6.86 -20.39 14.24
CA GLN A 109 8.27 -20.17 13.85
C GLN A 109 8.94 -19.05 14.65
N GLY A 110 8.20 -18.26 15.44
CA GLY A 110 8.71 -17.02 16.04
C GLY A 110 9.03 -15.94 15.00
N ALA A 111 8.49 -16.05 13.80
CA ALA A 111 8.80 -15.25 12.61
C ALA A 111 7.81 -14.09 12.37
N LEU A 112 7.08 -13.67 13.40
CA LEU A 112 6.13 -12.55 13.32
C LEU A 112 6.39 -11.51 14.40
N LEU A 113 6.77 -10.31 13.98
CA LEU A 113 6.84 -9.12 14.81
C LEU A 113 5.72 -8.15 14.44
N ARG A 114 5.27 -7.36 15.41
CA ARG A 114 4.20 -6.38 15.23
C ARG A 114 4.66 -5.01 15.69
N ALA A 115 4.38 -3.99 14.88
CA ALA A 115 4.69 -2.61 15.18
C ALA A 115 3.52 -1.67 14.90
N HIS A 116 3.42 -0.57 15.66
CA HIS A 116 2.38 0.44 15.45
C HIS A 116 2.76 1.39 14.32
N GLY A 117 1.82 1.64 13.41
CA GLY A 117 2.00 2.59 12.31
C GLY A 117 3.03 2.18 11.25
N ASN A 118 3.09 2.94 10.15
CA ASN A 118 4.08 2.75 9.09
C ASN A 118 5.52 2.99 9.58
N GLY A 119 5.71 4.03 10.40
CA GLY A 119 7.02 4.36 10.97
C GLY A 119 7.57 3.24 11.88
N GLY A 120 6.71 2.63 12.70
CA GLY A 120 7.11 1.51 13.55
C GLY A 120 7.53 0.27 12.75
N VAL A 121 6.77 -0.10 11.72
CA VAL A 121 7.15 -1.22 10.82
C VAL A 121 8.48 -0.93 10.13
N THR A 122 8.63 0.28 9.57
CA THR A 122 9.86 0.70 8.86
C THR A 122 11.08 0.65 9.78
N THR A 123 10.96 1.21 10.99
CA THR A 123 12.04 1.24 11.99
C THR A 123 12.45 -0.17 12.41
N LEU A 124 11.47 -1.04 12.65
CA LEU A 124 11.72 -2.40 13.09
C LEU A 124 12.41 -3.21 11.98
N VAL A 125 11.98 -3.07 10.72
CA VAL A 125 12.66 -3.73 9.60
C VAL A 125 14.10 -3.25 9.47
N GLN A 126 14.33 -1.94 9.56
CA GLN A 126 15.65 -1.35 9.50
C GLN A 126 16.58 -1.82 10.64
N SER A 127 16.01 -2.17 11.79
CA SER A 127 16.79 -2.57 12.98
C SER A 127 17.05 -4.08 13.07
N ILE A 128 16.27 -4.91 12.38
CA ILE A 128 16.31 -6.37 12.53
C ILE A 128 16.80 -7.02 11.24
N PRO A 129 18.05 -7.52 11.20
CA PRO A 129 18.54 -8.30 10.08
C PRO A 129 17.63 -9.49 9.78
N GLY A 130 17.46 -9.79 8.50
CA GLY A 130 16.60 -10.87 8.01
C GLY A 130 15.10 -10.56 8.03
N SER A 131 14.69 -9.35 8.38
CA SER A 131 13.27 -8.98 8.41
C SER A 131 12.72 -8.48 7.07
N ILE A 132 11.41 -8.60 6.91
CA ILE A 132 10.62 -8.04 5.80
C ILE A 132 9.30 -7.50 6.35
N GLY A 133 8.87 -6.33 5.89
CA GLY A 133 7.61 -5.73 6.31
C GLY A 133 6.97 -4.93 5.19
N TYR A 134 5.75 -4.44 5.43
CA TYR A 134 5.02 -3.62 4.47
C TYR A 134 4.72 -2.23 5.04
N THR A 135 5.00 -1.19 4.27
CA THR A 135 4.83 0.21 4.70
C THR A 135 4.40 1.08 3.53
N HIS A 136 3.82 2.25 3.80
CA HIS A 136 3.54 3.23 2.76
C HIS A 136 4.85 3.78 2.15
N TYR A 137 4.90 3.95 0.82
CA TYR A 137 6.11 4.37 0.07
C TYR A 137 6.82 5.57 0.70
N ALA A 138 6.11 6.64 1.05
CA ALA A 138 6.69 7.81 1.73
C ALA A 138 7.58 7.47 2.95
N TYR A 139 7.22 6.47 3.76
CA TYR A 139 8.02 6.08 4.93
C TYR A 139 9.30 5.34 4.53
N ALA A 140 9.23 4.50 3.50
CA ALA A 140 10.40 3.81 2.97
C ALA A 140 11.34 4.79 2.25
N TYR A 141 10.79 5.65 1.39
CA TYR A 141 11.51 6.69 0.66
C TYR A 141 12.27 7.63 1.60
N ASN A 142 11.60 8.17 2.62
CA ASN A 142 12.23 9.11 3.56
C ASN A 142 13.26 8.48 4.51
N SER A 143 13.25 7.15 4.68
CA SER A 143 14.20 6.45 5.54
C SER A 143 15.38 5.84 4.78
N ASN A 144 15.40 5.93 3.44
CA ASN A 144 16.37 5.27 2.58
C ASN A 144 16.52 3.76 2.84
N ILE A 145 15.44 3.11 3.29
CA ILE A 145 15.42 1.66 3.51
C ILE A 145 15.31 0.92 2.17
N ALA A 146 15.89 -0.27 2.07
CA ALA A 146 15.80 -1.10 0.88
C ALA A 146 14.33 -1.51 0.60
N MET A 147 13.93 -1.39 -0.67
CA MET A 147 12.57 -1.66 -1.15
C MET A 147 12.60 -2.74 -2.24
N ALA A 148 11.71 -3.71 -2.15
CA ALA A 148 11.68 -4.83 -3.10
C ALA A 148 11.04 -4.41 -4.42
N THR A 149 11.61 -4.92 -5.51
CA THR A 149 10.97 -4.93 -6.83
C THR A 149 9.97 -6.08 -6.87
N LEU A 150 8.73 -5.82 -7.27
CA LEU A 150 7.66 -6.81 -7.20
C LEU A 150 7.20 -7.23 -8.60
N GLN A 151 6.90 -8.51 -8.77
CA GLN A 151 6.25 -9.00 -9.98
C GLN A 151 4.80 -8.51 -10.03
N ASN A 152 4.44 -7.82 -11.09
CA ASN A 152 3.09 -7.33 -11.32
C ASN A 152 2.20 -8.38 -12.00
N LYS A 153 0.95 -8.00 -12.26
CA LYS A 153 -0.06 -8.86 -12.87
C LYS A 153 0.31 -9.37 -14.27
N GLU A 154 1.08 -8.59 -15.02
CA GLU A 154 1.58 -8.93 -16.36
C GLU A 154 2.90 -9.74 -16.32
N GLY A 155 3.31 -10.18 -15.12
CA GLY A 155 4.52 -10.97 -14.92
C GLY A 155 5.83 -10.17 -14.96
N GLN A 156 5.77 -8.84 -15.04
CA GLN A 156 6.95 -7.96 -15.09
C GLN A 156 7.42 -7.59 -13.68
N PHE A 157 8.74 -7.47 -13.49
CA PHE A 157 9.32 -7.00 -12.23
C PHE A 157 9.40 -5.48 -12.23
N VAL A 158 8.62 -4.85 -11.35
CA VAL A 158 8.41 -3.40 -11.32
C VAL A 158 8.92 -2.82 -10.00
N ALA A 159 9.84 -1.86 -10.11
CA ALA A 159 10.41 -1.17 -8.97
C ALA A 159 9.40 -0.15 -8.39
N PRO A 160 9.45 0.14 -7.08
CA PRO A 160 8.58 1.13 -6.45
C PRO A 160 9.10 2.55 -6.72
N GLN A 161 8.53 3.20 -7.73
CA GLN A 161 8.94 4.54 -8.19
C GLN A 161 7.77 5.30 -8.82
N ASP A 162 7.94 6.61 -8.99
CA ASP A 162 6.86 7.50 -9.44
C ASP A 162 6.22 7.07 -10.77
N GLU A 163 7.01 6.60 -11.75
CA GLU A 163 6.51 6.16 -13.05
C GLU A 163 5.64 4.90 -12.93
N SER A 164 6.04 3.93 -12.09
CA SER A 164 5.30 2.69 -11.93
C SER A 164 4.00 2.88 -11.16
N PHE A 165 3.99 3.86 -10.26
CA PHE A 165 2.82 4.30 -9.53
C PHE A 165 1.81 5.03 -10.42
N LYS A 166 2.27 5.91 -11.32
CA LYS A 166 1.42 6.55 -12.33
C LYS A 166 0.78 5.50 -13.25
N ALA A 167 1.58 4.54 -13.75
CA ALA A 167 1.07 3.44 -14.55
C ALA A 167 0.00 2.61 -13.80
N ALA A 168 0.19 2.38 -12.49
CA ALA A 168 -0.83 1.73 -11.66
C ALA A 168 -2.11 2.57 -11.54
N ALA A 169 -2.00 3.88 -11.33
CA ALA A 169 -3.15 4.78 -11.27
C ALA A 169 -3.94 4.81 -12.59
N GLU A 170 -3.26 4.85 -13.74
CA GLU A 170 -3.88 4.83 -15.07
C GLU A 170 -4.68 3.54 -15.32
N SER A 171 -4.27 2.42 -14.73
CA SER A 171 -4.95 1.13 -14.89
C SER A 171 -6.41 1.14 -14.39
N PHE A 172 -6.75 2.09 -13.51
CA PHE A 172 -8.08 2.23 -12.93
C PHE A 172 -8.92 3.31 -13.59
N LYS A 173 -8.34 4.13 -14.48
CA LYS A 173 -9.04 5.25 -15.15
C LYS A 173 -9.80 6.12 -14.13
N SER A 174 -11.13 6.21 -14.27
CA SER A 174 -12.04 6.90 -13.35
C SER A 174 -12.69 5.98 -12.29
N ASP A 175 -12.42 4.67 -12.33
CA ASP A 175 -12.96 3.70 -11.38
C ASP A 175 -12.18 3.74 -10.08
N MET A 176 -12.73 4.47 -9.11
CA MET A 176 -12.15 4.60 -7.78
C MET A 176 -12.79 3.63 -6.78
N ASP A 177 -13.58 2.62 -7.20
CA ASP A 177 -14.10 1.63 -6.26
C ASP A 177 -12.95 0.80 -5.66
N LEU A 178 -12.82 0.85 -4.33
CA LEU A 178 -11.85 0.07 -3.57
C LEU A 178 -11.83 -1.42 -3.93
N LYS A 179 -12.95 -2.01 -4.36
CA LYS A 179 -13.02 -3.42 -4.77
C LYS A 179 -12.19 -3.72 -6.01
N ASN A 180 -12.01 -2.73 -6.88
CA ASN A 180 -11.35 -2.89 -8.17
C ASN A 180 -9.84 -2.60 -8.09
N LEU A 181 -9.37 -1.93 -7.03
CA LEU A 181 -7.98 -1.51 -6.86
C LEU A 181 -6.99 -2.58 -6.34
N LYS A 182 -7.31 -3.87 -6.48
CA LYS A 182 -6.58 -4.96 -5.80
C LYS A 182 -5.28 -5.39 -6.49
N ASP A 183 -5.19 -5.23 -7.81
CA ASP A 183 -4.07 -5.72 -8.61
C ASP A 183 -4.05 -4.97 -9.97
N PRO A 184 -3.36 -3.81 -10.04
CA PRO A 184 -3.28 -2.96 -11.22
C PRO A 184 -2.86 -3.73 -12.49
N GLN A 185 -3.43 -3.34 -13.63
CA GLN A 185 -3.07 -3.90 -14.94
C GLN A 185 -1.99 -3.05 -15.62
N GLY A 186 -1.25 -3.66 -16.55
CA GLY A 186 -0.27 -2.96 -17.39
C GLY A 186 1.19 -3.27 -17.04
N ALA A 187 2.03 -3.33 -18.07
CA ALA A 187 3.39 -3.87 -17.98
C ALA A 187 4.29 -3.13 -16.98
N SER A 188 4.09 -1.82 -16.79
CA SER A 188 4.87 -0.99 -15.86
C SER A 188 4.14 -0.68 -14.55
N ALA A 189 2.93 -1.20 -14.35
CA ALA A 189 2.12 -0.88 -13.17
C ALA A 189 2.68 -1.57 -11.92
N TYR A 190 2.91 -0.78 -10.86
CA TYR A 190 3.29 -1.33 -9.56
C TYR A 190 2.11 -2.07 -8.91
N PRO A 191 2.29 -3.28 -8.35
CA PRO A 191 1.18 -4.17 -8.02
C PRO A 191 0.36 -3.80 -6.77
N ILE A 192 0.87 -2.96 -5.86
CA ILE A 192 0.21 -2.67 -4.58
C ILE A 192 -0.11 -1.17 -4.45
N PHE A 193 -1.14 -0.75 -5.17
CA PHE A 193 -1.62 0.63 -5.21
C PHE A 193 -2.73 0.89 -4.18
N ALA A 194 -2.76 2.11 -3.65
CA ALA A 194 -3.71 2.55 -2.64
C ALA A 194 -4.28 3.94 -2.97
N LEU A 195 -5.56 4.13 -2.66
CA LEU A 195 -6.16 5.45 -2.52
C LEU A 195 -6.33 5.77 -1.03
N SER A 196 -6.12 7.03 -0.67
CA SER A 196 -6.40 7.57 0.66
C SER A 196 -7.60 8.52 0.59
N TRP A 197 -8.44 8.47 1.64
CA TRP A 197 -9.79 9.03 1.62
C TRP A 197 -10.00 9.99 2.79
N LEU A 198 -10.72 11.09 2.55
CA LEU A 198 -11.43 11.82 3.59
C LEU A 198 -12.85 11.28 3.72
N LEU A 199 -13.29 11.13 4.96
CA LEU A 199 -14.68 10.79 5.30
C LEU A 199 -15.37 12.05 5.81
N VAL A 200 -16.32 12.55 5.03
CA VAL A 200 -17.02 13.81 5.32
C VAL A 200 -18.48 13.51 5.61
N ARG A 201 -18.96 13.95 6.76
CA ARG A 201 -20.39 13.91 7.11
C ARG A 201 -21.16 14.90 6.24
N LYS A 202 -22.34 14.50 5.74
CA LYS A 202 -23.20 15.40 4.96
C LYS A 202 -23.96 16.41 5.83
N ASP A 203 -24.15 16.10 7.11
CA ASP A 203 -24.98 16.85 8.06
C ASP A 203 -24.17 17.80 8.94
N ILE A 204 -23.23 18.53 8.35
CA ILE A 204 -22.49 19.59 9.05
C ILE A 204 -23.39 20.83 9.08
N ASP A 205 -24.16 21.01 10.15
CA ASP A 205 -25.11 22.13 10.31
C ASP A 205 -24.43 23.50 10.50
N ASP A 206 -23.21 23.49 11.03
CA ASP A 206 -22.38 24.68 11.25
C ASP A 206 -21.76 25.16 9.93
N GLU A 207 -22.26 26.28 9.42
CA GLU A 207 -21.85 26.82 8.11
C GLU A 207 -20.37 27.22 8.08
N ALA A 208 -19.82 27.74 9.17
CA ALA A 208 -18.42 28.10 9.24
C ALA A 208 -17.52 26.86 9.13
N LYS A 209 -17.88 25.76 9.81
CA LYS A 209 -17.19 24.48 9.67
C LYS A 209 -17.34 23.90 8.26
N ARG A 210 -18.55 23.94 7.70
CA ARG A 210 -18.83 23.46 6.34
C ARG A 210 -17.96 24.18 5.31
N LYS A 211 -17.87 25.51 5.40
CA LYS A 211 -17.01 26.34 4.56
C LYS A 211 -15.52 25.99 4.72
N ALA A 212 -15.03 25.87 5.95
CA ALA A 212 -13.62 25.51 6.19
C ALA A 212 -13.26 24.14 5.63
N PHE A 213 -14.11 23.11 5.82
CA PHE A 213 -13.88 21.78 5.24
C PHE A 213 -13.86 21.80 3.72
N ARG A 214 -14.76 22.57 3.10
CA ARG A 214 -14.80 22.77 1.65
C ARG A 214 -13.50 23.39 1.13
N GLU A 215 -13.01 24.44 1.76
CA GLU A 215 -11.76 25.11 1.38
C GLU A 215 -10.57 24.16 1.50
N VAL A 216 -10.48 23.37 2.57
CA VAL A 216 -9.44 22.34 2.75
C VAL A 216 -9.51 21.28 1.64
N ILE A 217 -10.70 20.76 1.32
CA ILE A 217 -10.86 19.76 0.25
C ILE A 217 -10.46 20.34 -1.10
N ARG A 218 -10.89 21.58 -1.41
CA ARG A 218 -10.50 22.27 -2.65
C ARG A 218 -8.99 22.45 -2.73
N TYR A 219 -8.35 22.88 -1.64
CA TYR A 219 -6.90 22.99 -1.58
C TYR A 219 -6.23 21.63 -1.83
N CYS A 220 -6.63 20.59 -1.11
CA CYS A 220 -6.08 19.23 -1.26
C CYS A 220 -6.20 18.71 -2.70
N LEU A 221 -7.33 18.95 -3.38
CA LEU A 221 -7.56 18.51 -4.76
C LEU A 221 -6.93 19.42 -5.83
N THR A 222 -6.37 20.57 -5.45
CA THR A 222 -5.74 21.53 -6.37
C THR A 222 -4.28 21.77 -5.99
N ASP A 223 -3.97 22.83 -5.25
CA ASP A 223 -2.60 23.20 -4.88
C ASP A 223 -1.89 22.14 -4.04
N GLY A 224 -2.63 21.40 -3.21
CA GLY A 224 -2.11 20.28 -2.44
C GLY A 224 -1.57 19.14 -3.32
N GLN A 225 -2.12 18.94 -4.52
CA GLN A 225 -1.59 17.93 -5.47
C GLN A 225 -0.19 18.31 -5.97
N LYS A 226 0.14 19.59 -6.05
CA LYS A 226 1.46 20.07 -6.54
C LYS A 226 2.60 19.73 -5.58
N ILE A 227 2.30 19.49 -4.31
CA ILE A 227 3.30 19.17 -3.27
C ILE A 227 3.31 17.68 -2.88
N SER A 228 2.31 16.89 -3.30
CA SER A 228 2.14 15.49 -2.87
C SER A 228 3.31 14.59 -3.30
N ALA A 229 3.80 14.74 -4.53
CA ALA A 229 4.93 13.97 -5.05
C ALA A 229 6.20 14.15 -4.22
N LYS A 230 6.47 15.37 -3.73
CA LYS A 230 7.62 15.67 -2.87
C LYS A 230 7.55 14.96 -1.51
N LEU A 231 6.36 14.50 -1.13
CA LEU A 231 6.10 13.78 0.12
C LEU A 231 6.00 12.26 -0.10
N GLY A 232 6.30 11.76 -1.30
CA GLY A 232 6.17 10.34 -1.63
C GLY A 232 4.72 9.88 -1.82
N TYR A 233 3.84 10.78 -2.25
CA TYR A 233 2.47 10.48 -2.66
C TYR A 233 2.29 10.63 -4.16
N ILE A 234 1.27 9.98 -4.69
CA ILE A 234 0.96 9.99 -6.12
C ILE A 234 -0.16 11.02 -6.32
N PRO A 235 0.07 12.06 -7.15
CA PRO A 235 -0.97 13.03 -7.45
C PRO A 235 -2.10 12.37 -8.22
N LEU A 236 -3.33 12.78 -7.94
CA LEU A 236 -4.49 12.40 -8.73
C LEU A 236 -4.43 13.07 -10.10
N ASN A 237 -4.87 12.38 -11.15
CA ASN A 237 -4.97 12.98 -12.48
C ASN A 237 -6.19 13.92 -12.58
N GLU A 238 -6.21 14.77 -13.60
CA GLU A 238 -7.26 15.78 -13.78
C GLU A 238 -8.66 15.16 -13.92
N GLU A 239 -8.77 14.01 -14.59
CA GLU A 239 -10.04 13.29 -14.76
C GLU A 239 -10.60 12.81 -13.42
N ALA A 240 -9.77 12.24 -12.55
CA ALA A 240 -10.15 11.82 -11.21
C ALA A 240 -10.56 13.02 -10.36
N ILE A 241 -9.78 14.11 -10.37
CA ILE A 241 -10.10 15.34 -9.64
C ILE A 241 -11.45 15.91 -10.10
N LYS A 242 -11.71 15.96 -11.41
CA LYS A 242 -12.98 16.40 -11.97
C LYS A 242 -14.14 15.52 -11.51
N ALA A 243 -14.01 14.21 -11.60
CA ALA A 243 -15.03 13.26 -11.14
C ALA A 243 -15.32 13.40 -9.63
N ILE A 244 -14.30 13.69 -8.83
CA ILE A 244 -14.43 13.94 -7.39
C ILE A 244 -15.23 15.23 -7.15
N PHE A 245 -14.93 16.32 -7.85
CA PHE A 245 -15.69 17.57 -7.72
C PHE A 245 -17.14 17.41 -8.13
N GLU A 246 -17.43 16.72 -9.25
CA GLU A 246 -18.80 16.44 -9.68
C GLU A 246 -19.59 15.64 -8.63
N ARG A 247 -18.97 14.59 -8.05
CA ARG A 247 -19.61 13.79 -7.00
C ARG A 247 -19.81 14.54 -5.68
N THR A 248 -19.00 15.57 -5.43
CA THR A 248 -19.02 16.37 -4.20
C THR A 248 -19.60 17.76 -4.41
N GLU A 249 -20.28 18.00 -5.53
CA GLU A 249 -20.83 19.31 -5.90
C GLU A 249 -21.76 19.88 -4.82
N TRP A 250 -22.62 19.03 -4.25
CA TRP A 250 -23.52 19.34 -3.13
C TRP A 250 -22.79 19.88 -1.87
N PHE A 251 -21.49 19.62 -1.74
CA PHE A 251 -20.63 20.09 -0.65
C PHE A 251 -19.58 21.11 -1.10
N THR A 252 -19.40 21.31 -2.41
CA THR A 252 -18.29 22.12 -2.97
C THR A 252 -18.73 23.37 -3.73
N LYS A 253 -20.01 23.51 -4.11
CA LYS A 253 -20.63 24.77 -4.57
C LYS A 253 -20.90 25.78 -3.46
N ASP A 254 -20.37 26.99 -3.59
CA ASP A 254 -20.69 28.10 -2.69
C ASP A 254 -22.21 28.21 -2.55
N ALA A 255 -22.68 28.44 -1.31
CA ALA A 255 -24.09 28.75 -1.12
C ALA A 255 -24.32 30.15 -1.71
N ASP A 256 -25.21 30.24 -2.70
CA ASP A 256 -25.66 31.51 -3.28
C ASP A 256 -26.26 32.44 -2.21
#